data_AF-A0AAV8V130-F1
#
_entry.id   AF-A0AAV8V130-F1
#
_cell.length_a   1.000
_cell.length_b   1.000
_cell.length_c   1.000
_cell.angle_alpha   90.00
_cell.angle_beta   90.00
_cell.angle_gamma   90.00
#
_symmetry.space_group_name_H-M   'P 1'
#
loop_
_entity.id
_entity.type
_entity.pdbx_description
1 polymer ?
#
loop_
_entity_poly.entity_id
_entity_poly.type
_entity_poly.pdbx_seq_one_letter_code
_entity_poly.pdbx_strand_id
1 'polypeptide(L)'
;MPINQYALLAPPPRSGQLSLTGKRLIAELFIFIASMIIMAVVADNYAKFDCTGLCGFYVFMAVFSFIISFILLAINVCIELRIAKRSMLPFQKEKNVLLFFFGFWIIGIILFNLNSNPFKFQASGQALVTFAWLLFLTSGYVNLLMYHILLEQGLYKDLTKKWEAELQRHEEEVALGRRH
;
A
#
# COMPACT_ATOMS: atom_id res chain seq x y z
N MET A 1 -24.08 -2.01 -19.91
CA MET A 1 -23.00 -1.91 -18.90
C MET A 1 -21.69 -2.13 -19.63
N PRO A 2 -20.72 -1.20 -19.61
CA PRO A 2 -19.44 -1.45 -20.26
C PRO A 2 -18.73 -2.58 -19.52
N ILE A 3 -18.44 -3.67 -20.24
CA ILE A 3 -17.60 -4.77 -19.77
C ILE A 3 -16.25 -4.17 -19.43
N ASN A 4 -15.79 -4.38 -18.19
CA ASN A 4 -14.47 -3.96 -17.74
C ASN A 4 -13.44 -4.75 -18.59
N GLN A 5 -12.95 -4.16 -19.69
CA GLN A 5 -12.01 -4.82 -20.62
C GLN A 5 -10.72 -5.29 -19.92
N TYR A 6 -10.42 -4.72 -18.76
CA TYR A 6 -9.35 -5.16 -17.84
C TYR A 6 -9.52 -6.60 -17.32
N ALA A 7 -10.76 -7.11 -17.24
CA ALA A 7 -11.04 -8.47 -16.76
C ALA A 7 -10.77 -9.56 -17.82
N LEU A 8 -10.70 -9.20 -19.10
CA LEU A 8 -10.48 -10.13 -20.22
C LEU A 8 -9.01 -10.41 -20.51
N LEU A 9 -8.08 -9.60 -19.99
CA LEU A 9 -6.65 -9.67 -20.31
C LEU A 9 -5.77 -10.04 -19.11
N ALA A 10 -6.32 -10.09 -17.89
CA ALA A 10 -5.61 -10.67 -16.77
C ALA A 10 -5.54 -12.18 -17.00
N PRO A 11 -4.34 -12.82 -16.95
CA PRO A 11 -4.26 -14.28 -17.04
C PRO A 11 -5.20 -14.87 -15.98
N PRO A 12 -6.08 -15.82 -16.34
CA PRO A 12 -7.00 -16.40 -15.38
C PRO A 12 -6.17 -16.94 -14.21
N PRO A 13 -6.54 -16.63 -12.96
CA PRO A 13 -5.82 -17.15 -11.81
C PRO A 13 -5.78 -18.68 -11.95
N ARG A 14 -4.57 -19.26 -12.02
CA ARG A 14 -4.42 -20.72 -11.94
C ARG A 14 -5.15 -21.16 -10.66
N SER A 15 -6.02 -22.17 -10.78
CA SER A 15 -6.80 -22.70 -9.66
C SER A 15 -5.89 -22.92 -8.44
N GLY A 16 -6.19 -22.25 -7.33
CA GLY A 16 -5.39 -22.29 -6.10
C GLY A 16 -4.48 -21.08 -5.84
N GLN A 17 -4.33 -20.14 -6.78
CA GLN A 17 -3.60 -18.89 -6.54
C GLN A 17 -4.56 -17.78 -6.09
N LEU A 18 -4.28 -17.19 -4.92
CA LEU A 18 -4.91 -15.96 -4.45
C LEU A 18 -4.77 -14.87 -5.52
N SER A 19 -5.86 -14.17 -5.81
CA SER A 19 -5.85 -13.03 -6.73
C SER A 19 -4.83 -11.98 -6.28
N LEU A 20 -4.24 -11.25 -7.23
CA LEU A 20 -3.27 -10.18 -6.95
C LEU A 20 -3.83 -9.20 -5.90
N THR A 21 -5.12 -8.92 -6.03
CA THR A 21 -5.92 -8.11 -5.12
C THR A 21 -6.11 -8.72 -3.74
N GLY A 22 -6.35 -10.04 -3.66
CA GLY A 22 -6.44 -10.74 -2.38
C GLY A 22 -5.11 -10.76 -1.63
N LYS A 23 -3.98 -10.92 -2.34
CA LYS A 23 -2.64 -10.81 -1.74
C LYS A 23 -2.38 -9.41 -1.17
N ARG A 24 -2.87 -8.37 -1.86
CA ARG A 24 -2.81 -6.98 -1.38
C ARG A 24 -3.58 -6.83 -0.07
N LEU A 25 -4.85 -7.24 -0.04
CA LEU A 25 -5.70 -7.12 1.14
C LEU A 25 -5.12 -7.87 2.36
N ILE A 26 -4.55 -9.06 2.14
CA ILE A 26 -3.86 -9.83 3.18
C ILE A 26 -2.67 -9.05 3.72
N ALA A 27 -1.85 -8.45 2.84
CA ALA A 27 -0.69 -7.70 3.26
C ALA A 27 -1.06 -6.40 4.01
N GLU A 28 -2.14 -5.71 3.61
CA GLU A 28 -2.70 -4.57 4.36
C GLU A 28 -3.20 -5.00 5.74
N LEU A 29 -3.88 -6.15 5.83
CA LEU A 29 -4.34 -6.72 7.09
C LEU A 29 -3.17 -7.03 8.03
N PHE A 30 -2.06 -7.56 7.51
CA PHE A 30 -0.84 -7.76 8.31
C PHE A 30 -0.24 -6.44 8.80
N ILE A 31 -0.19 -5.39 7.96
CA ILE A 31 0.27 -4.06 8.37
C ILE A 31 -0.62 -3.49 9.48
N PHE A 32 -1.94 -3.67 9.37
CA PHE A 32 -2.90 -3.24 10.38
C PHE A 32 -2.76 -4.01 11.70
N ILE A 33 -2.61 -5.34 11.66
CA ILE A 33 -2.36 -6.14 12.86
C ILE A 33 -1.06 -5.69 13.54
N ALA A 34 -0.01 -5.46 12.76
CA ALA A 34 1.26 -4.98 13.31
C ALA A 34 1.11 -3.58 13.94
N SER A 35 0.34 -2.67 13.34
CA SER A 35 0.08 -1.35 13.93
C SER A 35 -0.75 -1.43 15.22
N MET A 36 -1.70 -2.36 15.31
CA MET A 36 -2.43 -2.66 16.55
C MET A 36 -1.51 -3.15 17.66
N ILE A 37 -0.59 -4.07 17.36
CA ILE A 37 0.36 -4.58 18.35
C ILE A 37 1.24 -3.45 18.88
N ILE A 38 1.75 -2.57 18.02
CA ILE A 38 2.53 -1.41 18.47
C ILE A 38 1.69 -0.48 19.33
N MET A 39 0.46 -0.19 18.93
CA MET A 39 -0.44 0.65 19.73
C MET A 39 -0.69 0.04 21.12
N ALA A 40 -0.90 -1.27 21.21
CA ALA A 40 -1.07 -1.98 22.49
C ALA A 40 0.20 -1.91 23.36
N VAL A 41 1.38 -2.19 22.78
CA VAL A 41 2.66 -2.10 23.48
C VAL A 41 2.91 -0.67 23.98
N VAL A 42 2.61 0.34 23.17
CA VAL A 42 2.83 1.74 23.54
C VAL A 42 1.81 2.21 24.60
N ALA A 43 0.55 1.76 24.53
CA ALA A 43 -0.46 2.04 25.55
C ALA A 43 -0.08 1.47 26.92
N ASP A 44 0.42 0.23 26.97
CA ASP A 44 0.88 -0.42 28.21
C ASP A 44 2.09 0.30 28.83
N ASN A 45 2.94 0.88 28.01
CA ASN A 45 4.07 1.68 28.47
C ASN A 45 3.64 3.08 28.94
N TYR A 46 2.67 3.70 28.27
CA TYR A 46 2.12 5.00 28.67
C TYR A 46 1.47 4.93 30.06
N ALA A 47 0.72 3.87 30.36
CA ALA A 47 0.07 3.69 31.66
C ALA A 47 1.05 3.58 32.85
N LYS A 48 2.33 3.29 32.59
CA LYS A 48 3.36 3.03 33.62
C LYS A 48 4.32 4.20 33.84
N PHE A 49 4.36 5.19 32.94
CA PHE A 49 5.37 6.25 32.96
C PHE A 49 4.79 7.62 32.60
N ASP A 50 5.23 8.67 33.29
CA ASP A 50 4.94 10.07 32.91
C ASP A 50 5.62 10.41 31.56
N CYS A 51 4.85 10.28 30.49
CA CYS A 51 5.36 10.19 29.12
C CYS A 51 5.44 11.58 28.48
N THR A 52 6.62 12.22 28.56
CA THR A 52 6.91 13.51 27.92
C THR A 52 8.07 13.41 26.92
N GLY A 53 8.19 14.38 26.00
CA GLY A 53 9.25 14.43 25.00
C GLY A 53 9.22 13.25 24.01
N LEU A 54 10.31 12.49 23.94
CA LEU A 54 10.46 11.34 23.02
C LEU A 54 9.40 10.26 23.22
N CYS A 55 8.99 10.01 24.47
CA CYS A 55 7.94 9.04 24.77
C CYS A 55 6.62 9.45 24.09
N GLY A 56 6.25 10.74 24.20
CA GLY A 56 5.08 11.30 23.52
C GLY A 56 5.18 11.23 21.99
N PHE A 57 6.38 11.39 21.43
CA PHE A 57 6.61 11.19 20.00
C PHE A 57 6.34 9.74 19.55
N TYR A 58 6.73 8.72 20.34
CA TYR A 58 6.40 7.32 20.01
C TYR A 58 4.92 7.01 20.14
N VAL A 59 4.24 7.59 21.14
CA VAL A 59 2.77 7.50 21.26
C VAL A 59 2.10 8.11 20.04
N PHE A 60 2.52 9.31 19.64
CA PHE A 60 2.01 9.94 18.43
C PHE A 60 2.27 9.09 17.18
N MET A 61 3.48 8.56 17.01
CA MET A 61 3.82 7.67 15.90
C MET A 61 2.93 6.42 15.87
N ALA A 62 2.69 5.77 17.01
CA ALA A 62 1.85 4.58 17.11
C ALA A 62 0.39 4.88 16.77
N VAL A 63 -0.18 5.96 17.33
CA VAL A 63 -1.55 6.41 17.06
C VAL A 63 -1.72 6.77 15.59
N PHE A 64 -0.82 7.60 15.06
CA PHE A 64 -0.84 8.02 13.66
C PHE A 64 -0.78 6.80 12.74
N SER A 65 0.04 5.82 13.10
CA SER A 65 0.20 4.58 12.34
C SER A 65 -1.03 3.70 12.34
N PHE A 66 -1.67 3.55 13.49
CA PHE A 66 -2.93 2.83 13.62
C PHE A 66 -4.02 3.48 12.75
N ILE A 67 -4.15 4.81 12.82
CA ILE A 67 -5.16 5.55 12.04
C ILE A 67 -4.93 5.39 10.53
N ILE A 68 -3.70 5.61 10.04
CA ILE A 68 -3.40 5.53 8.61
C ILE A 68 -3.61 4.10 8.08
N SER A 69 -3.13 3.09 8.80
CA SER A 69 -3.31 1.68 8.40
C SER A 69 -4.78 1.27 8.40
N PHE A 70 -5.57 1.71 9.39
CA PHE A 70 -7.02 1.48 9.42
C PHE A 70 -7.73 2.13 8.23
N ILE A 71 -7.43 3.40 7.93
CA ILE A 71 -8.04 4.12 6.79
C ILE A 71 -7.71 3.43 5.47
N LEU A 72 -6.45 3.05 5.26
CA LEU A 72 -6.04 2.34 4.04
C LEU A 72 -6.78 1.00 3.90
N LEU A 73 -6.79 0.19 4.97
CA LEU A 73 -7.49 -1.09 4.99
C LEU A 73 -8.98 -0.91 4.70
N ALA A 74 -9.64 0.05 5.36
CA ALA A 74 -11.07 0.32 5.17
C ALA A 74 -11.39 0.74 3.73
N ILE A 75 -10.59 1.64 3.14
CA ILE A 75 -10.78 2.08 1.75
C ILE A 75 -10.62 0.89 0.80
N ASN A 76 -9.56 0.10 0.96
CA ASN A 76 -9.29 -1.02 0.09
C ASN A 76 -10.34 -2.14 0.24
N VAL A 77 -10.84 -2.41 1.45
CA VAL A 77 -12.00 -3.30 1.66
C VAL A 77 -13.25 -2.76 0.94
N CYS A 78 -13.56 -1.47 1.07
CA CYS A 78 -14.70 -0.84 0.38
C CYS A 78 -14.60 -0.93 -1.15
N ILE A 79 -13.38 -0.80 -1.69
CA ILE A 79 -13.12 -0.97 -3.12
C ILE A 79 -13.36 -2.42 -3.53
N GLU A 80 -12.89 -3.41 -2.77
CA GLU A 80 -13.09 -4.81 -3.11
C GLU A 80 -14.52 -5.30 -2.97
N LEU A 81 -15.25 -4.77 -1.98
CA LEU A 81 -16.70 -4.98 -1.86
C LEU A 81 -17.49 -4.20 -2.92
N ARG A 82 -16.82 -3.48 -3.83
CA ARG A 82 -17.41 -2.66 -4.92
C ARG A 82 -18.33 -1.54 -4.41
N ILE A 83 -18.18 -1.14 -3.15
CA ILE A 83 -18.90 -0.02 -2.53
C ILE A 83 -18.28 1.31 -2.98
N ALA A 84 -16.97 1.35 -3.17
CA ALA A 84 -16.22 2.51 -3.62
C ALA A 84 -15.51 2.25 -4.96
N LYS A 85 -15.29 3.31 -5.76
CA LYS A 85 -14.54 3.22 -7.02
C LYS A 85 -13.03 3.31 -6.75
N ARG A 86 -12.21 2.52 -7.45
CA ARG A 86 -10.74 2.59 -7.37
C ARG A 86 -10.18 3.97 -7.74
N SER A 87 -10.93 4.77 -8.50
CA SER A 87 -10.58 6.16 -8.81
C SER A 87 -10.46 7.06 -7.56
N MET A 88 -11.08 6.69 -6.43
CA MET A 88 -10.95 7.43 -5.18
C MET A 88 -9.55 7.28 -4.56
N LEU A 89 -8.95 6.09 -4.67
CA LEU A 89 -7.59 5.81 -4.23
C LEU A 89 -6.81 5.05 -5.32
N PRO A 90 -6.29 5.77 -6.34
CA PRO A 90 -5.46 5.15 -7.37
C PRO A 90 -4.15 4.62 -6.77
N PHE A 91 -3.62 3.54 -7.36
CA PHE A 91 -2.41 2.85 -6.89
C PHE A 91 -1.21 3.78 -6.68
N GLN A 92 -1.04 4.79 -7.53
CA GLN A 92 0.04 5.76 -7.41
C GLN A 92 -0.09 6.62 -6.13
N LYS A 93 -1.31 7.03 -5.75
CA LYS A 93 -1.53 7.80 -4.51
C LYS A 93 -1.31 6.92 -3.29
N GLU A 94 -1.81 5.69 -3.31
CA GLU A 94 -1.59 4.72 -2.24
C GLU A 94 -0.10 4.45 -2.00
N LYS A 95 0.67 4.24 -3.08
CA LYS A 95 2.13 4.10 -3.02
C LYS A 95 2.80 5.31 -2.36
N ASN A 96 2.42 6.53 -2.75
CA ASN A 96 3.01 7.75 -2.19
C ASN A 96 2.71 7.90 -0.70
N VAL A 97 1.48 7.58 -0.27
CA VAL A 97 1.11 7.58 1.16
C VAL A 97 1.97 6.59 1.93
N LEU A 98 2.16 5.38 1.39
CA LEU A 98 2.98 4.36 2.05
C LEU A 98 4.47 4.65 2.04
N LEU A 99 5.00 5.31 1.01
CA LEU A 99 6.38 5.79 0.99
C LEU A 99 6.61 6.91 2.00
N PHE A 100 5.68 7.86 2.09
CA PHE A 100 5.71 8.89 3.12
C PHE A 100 5.69 8.25 4.52
N PHE A 101 4.80 7.28 4.70
CA PHE A 101 4.69 6.51 5.93
C PHE A 101 6.01 5.78 6.23
N PHE A 102 6.58 5.06 5.28
CA PHE A 102 7.86 4.38 5.43
C PHE A 102 8.99 5.32 5.88
N GLY A 103 9.09 6.50 5.27
CA GLY A 103 10.06 7.53 5.68
C GLY A 103 9.84 8.03 7.11
N PHE A 104 8.57 8.24 7.50
CA PHE A 104 8.20 8.64 8.85
C PHE A 104 8.64 7.61 9.91
N TRP A 105 8.52 6.32 9.62
CA TRP A 105 8.97 5.25 10.52
C TRP A 105 10.49 5.17 10.64
N ILE A 106 11.23 5.37 9.54
CA ILE A 106 12.69 5.42 9.56
C ILE A 106 13.19 6.50 10.52
N ILE A 107 12.59 7.70 10.45
CA ILE A 107 12.94 8.81 11.34
C ILE A 107 12.74 8.40 12.80
N GLY A 108 11.61 7.75 13.12
CA GLY A 108 11.35 7.26 14.47
C GLY A 108 12.37 6.23 14.97
N ILE A 109 12.79 5.30 14.12
CA ILE A 109 13.83 4.32 14.50
C ILE A 109 15.19 4.98 14.70
N ILE A 110 15.56 5.97 13.87
CA ILE A 110 16.81 6.70 14.04
C ILE A 110 16.81 7.47 15.37
N LEU A 111 15.73 8.21 15.66
CA LEU A 111 15.59 8.96 16.92
C LEU A 111 15.62 8.04 18.15
N PHE A 112 15.14 6.80 18.01
CA PHE A 112 15.23 5.77 19.04
C PHE A 112 16.66 5.33 19.30
N ASN A 113 17.40 5.00 18.23
CA ASN A 113 18.79 4.53 18.36
C ASN A 113 19.73 5.63 18.87
N LEU A 114 19.46 6.90 18.55
CA LEU A 114 20.28 8.03 18.99
C LEU A 114 20.07 8.41 20.47
N ASN A 115 18.92 8.08 21.06
CA ASN A 115 18.58 8.43 22.45
C ASN A 115 18.70 7.24 23.41
N SER A 116 19.72 6.40 23.21
CA SER A 116 20.02 5.24 24.05
C SER A 116 20.42 5.64 25.48
N ASN A 117 19.43 6.03 26.29
CA ASN A 117 19.49 5.94 27.74
C ASN A 117 19.00 4.53 28.10
N PRO A 118 19.90 3.57 28.36
CA PRO A 118 19.57 2.14 28.39
C PRO A 118 18.68 1.72 29.57
N PHE A 119 18.43 2.60 30.54
CA PHE A 119 17.80 2.23 31.82
C PHE A 119 16.28 2.45 31.93
N LYS A 120 15.63 3.21 31.03
CA LYS A 120 14.19 3.52 31.20
C LYS A 120 13.25 2.79 30.25
N PHE A 121 13.77 2.00 29.32
CA PHE A 121 12.97 1.42 28.26
C PHE A 121 13.45 -0.03 28.06
N GLN A 122 13.24 -0.93 29.02
CA GLN A 122 13.41 -2.38 28.77
C GLN A 122 12.29 -2.94 27.88
N ALA A 123 11.14 -2.27 27.82
CA ALA A 123 10.10 -2.48 26.81
C ALA A 123 10.52 -2.07 25.38
N SER A 124 11.70 -1.48 25.24
CA SER A 124 12.17 -0.85 24.00
C SER A 124 12.68 -1.85 22.98
N GLY A 125 13.21 -2.99 23.42
CA GLY A 125 13.63 -4.07 22.51
C GLY A 125 12.43 -4.64 21.74
N GLN A 126 11.32 -4.91 22.43
CA GLN A 126 10.10 -5.43 21.81
C GLN A 126 9.45 -4.40 20.90
N ALA A 127 9.40 -3.13 21.33
CA ALA A 127 8.91 -2.05 20.48
C ALA A 127 9.76 -1.95 19.21
N LEU A 128 11.09 -1.84 19.32
CA LEU A 128 12.01 -1.72 18.19
C LEU A 128 11.87 -2.88 17.19
N VAL A 129 11.80 -4.12 17.70
CA VAL A 129 11.56 -5.30 16.86
C VAL A 129 10.24 -5.16 16.13
N THR A 130 9.16 -4.77 16.81
CA THR A 130 7.84 -4.59 16.18
C THR A 130 7.85 -3.45 15.14
N PHE A 131 8.56 -2.35 15.40
CA PHE A 131 8.77 -1.24 14.46
C PHE A 131 9.53 -1.70 13.20
N ALA A 132 10.54 -2.56 13.36
CA ALA A 132 11.28 -3.13 12.24
C ALA A 132 10.42 -4.08 11.39
N TRP A 133 9.53 -4.86 12.00
CA TRP A 133 8.59 -5.72 11.27
C TRP A 133 7.62 -4.90 10.42
N LEU A 134 7.13 -3.78 10.94
CA LEU A 134 6.28 -2.86 10.19
C LEU A 134 6.99 -2.24 8.99
N LEU A 135 8.26 -1.85 9.13
CA LEU A 135 9.06 -1.39 7.99
C LEU A 135 9.21 -2.50 6.94
N PHE A 136 9.52 -3.72 7.36
CA PHE A 136 9.68 -4.85 6.45
C PHE A 136 8.39 -5.15 5.68
N LEU A 137 7.25 -5.24 6.38
CA LEU A 137 5.94 -5.49 5.78
C LEU A 137 5.52 -4.36 4.84
N THR A 138 5.72 -3.10 5.25
CA THR A 138 5.39 -1.93 4.43
C THR A 138 6.27 -1.88 3.17
N SER A 139 7.56 -2.22 3.28
CA SER A 139 8.47 -2.31 2.13
C SER A 139 8.03 -3.41 1.14
N GLY A 140 7.71 -4.60 1.64
CA GLY A 140 7.17 -5.69 0.82
C GLY A 140 5.88 -5.30 0.11
N TYR A 141 5.00 -4.57 0.81
CA TYR A 141 3.75 -4.06 0.25
C TYR A 141 3.97 -3.01 -0.85
N VAL A 142 4.88 -2.06 -0.62
CA VAL A 142 5.24 -1.04 -1.63
C VAL A 142 5.81 -1.70 -2.90
N ASN A 143 6.62 -2.76 -2.75
CA ASN A 143 7.12 -3.52 -3.89
C ASN A 143 5.98 -4.22 -4.66
N LEU A 144 4.99 -4.78 -3.94
CA LEU A 144 3.82 -5.39 -4.56
C LEU A 144 2.95 -4.35 -5.30
N LEU A 145 2.79 -3.15 -4.74
CA LEU A 145 2.13 -2.02 -5.43
C LEU A 145 2.91 -1.58 -6.67
N MET A 146 4.24 -1.48 -6.59
CA MET A 146 5.08 -1.09 -7.71
C MET A 146 4.95 -2.09 -8.87
N TYR A 147 4.90 -3.38 -8.56
CA TYR A 147 4.64 -4.42 -9.55
C TYR A 147 3.28 -4.24 -10.24
N HIS A 148 2.22 -3.90 -9.50
CA HIS A 148 0.91 -3.63 -10.09
C HIS A 148 0.92 -2.39 -11.00
N ILE A 149 1.58 -1.31 -10.57
CA ILE A 149 1.69 -0.08 -11.36
C ILE A 149 2.44 -0.35 -12.67
N LEU A 150 3.52 -1.13 -12.62
CA LEU A 150 4.28 -1.50 -13.82
C LEU A 150 3.44 -2.37 -14.77
N LEU A 151 2.65 -3.30 -14.25
CA LEU A 151 1.72 -4.08 -15.06
C LEU A 151 0.62 -3.22 -15.68
N GLU A 152 -0.01 -2.31 -14.91
CA GLU A 152 -1.03 -1.39 -15.43
C GLU A 152 -0.45 -0.48 -16.53
N GLN A 153 0.76 0.05 -16.33
CA GLN A 153 1.43 0.90 -17.32
C GLN A 153 1.85 0.11 -18.56
N GLY A 154 2.34 -1.12 -18.41
CA GLY A 154 2.68 -2.00 -19.51
C GLY A 154 1.46 -2.35 -20.35
N LEU A 155 0.37 -2.76 -19.69
CA LEU A 155 -0.90 -3.08 -20.35
C LEU A 155 -1.51 -1.86 -21.04
N TYR A 156 -1.42 -0.68 -20.43
CA TYR A 156 -1.87 0.56 -21.04
C TYR A 156 -1.11 0.86 -22.33
N LYS A 157 0.23 0.75 -22.31
CA LYS A 157 1.07 0.94 -23.51
C LYS A 157 0.71 -0.03 -24.63
N ASP A 158 0.46 -1.30 -24.32
CA ASP A 158 0.07 -2.30 -25.33
C ASP A 158 -1.32 -2.04 -25.90
N LEU A 159 -2.28 -1.61 -25.08
CA LEU A 159 -3.61 -1.21 -25.54
C LEU A 159 -3.55 0.03 -26.44
N THR A 160 -2.77 1.04 -26.07
CA THR A 160 -2.57 2.24 -26.90
C THR A 160 -1.96 1.88 -28.25
N LYS A 161 -0.94 1.01 -28.29
CA LYS A 161 -0.36 0.53 -29.54
C LYS A 161 -1.35 -0.24 -30.42
N LYS A 162 -2.18 -1.11 -29.82
CA LYS A 162 -3.21 -1.84 -30.57
C LYS A 162 -4.26 -0.90 -31.16
N TRP A 163 -4.67 0.09 -30.39
CA TRP A 163 -5.61 1.11 -30.84
C TRP A 163 -5.05 1.95 -32.00
N GLU A 164 -3.79 2.40 -31.89
CA GLU A 164 -3.09 3.12 -32.97
C GLU A 164 -3.00 2.28 -34.25
N ALA A 165 -2.72 0.98 -34.13
CA ALA A 165 -2.65 0.06 -35.26
C ALA A 165 -4.03 -0.23 -35.90
N GLU A 166 -5.13 -0.18 -35.12
CA GLU A 166 -6.49 -0.26 -35.66
C GLU A 166 -6.90 1.04 -36.34
N LEU A 167 -6.52 2.18 -35.77
CA LEU A 167 -6.78 3.50 -36.35
C LEU A 167 -6.10 3.64 -37.73
N GLN A 168 -4.83 3.23 -37.84
CA GLN A 168 -4.10 3.23 -39.11
C GLN A 168 -4.75 2.34 -40.18
N ARG A 169 -5.20 1.14 -39.80
CA ARG A 169 -5.92 0.26 -40.74
C ARG A 169 -7.23 0.87 -41.23
N HIS A 170 -7.98 1.51 -40.34
CA HIS A 170 -9.20 2.22 -40.73
C HIS A 170 -8.92 3.40 -41.66
N GLU A 171 -7.86 4.16 -41.41
CA GLU A 171 -7.45 5.26 -42.30
C GLU A 171 -7.02 4.75 -43.69
N GLU A 172 -6.29 3.63 -43.76
CA GLU A 172 -5.91 2.98 -45.01
C GLU A 172 -7.12 2.46 -45.80
N GLU A 173 -8.07 1.80 -45.13
CA GLU A 173 -9.33 1.33 -45.74
C GLU A 173 -10.18 2.49 -46.28
N VAL A 174 -10.30 3.58 -45.52
CA VAL A 174 -11.01 4.80 -45.96
C VAL A 174 -10.29 5.48 -47.13
N ALA A 175 -8.95 5.47 -47.15
CA ALA A 175 -8.17 6.03 -48.25
C ALA A 175 -8.23 5.18 -49.53
N LEU A 176 -8.36 3.86 -49.40
CA LEU A 176 -8.57 2.92 -50.52
C LEU A 176 -10.00 3.01 -51.06
N GLY A 177 -11.01 3.09 -50.18
CA GLY A 177 -12.41 3.22 -50.56
C GLY A 177 -12.77 4.52 -51.28
N ARG A 178 -11.96 5.59 -51.16
CA ARG A 178 -12.13 6.84 -51.93
C ARG A 178 -11.52 6.82 -53.34
N ARG A 179 -10.79 5.77 -53.72
CA ARG A 179 -10.18 5.65 -55.06
C ARG A 179 -11.03 4.85 -56.05
N HIS A 180 -12.16 4.33 -55.61
CA HIS A 180 -13.16 3.65 -56.42
C HIS A 180 -14.46 4.46 -56.44
#